data_AF-A0A7Y5ML97-F1
#
_entry.id   AF-A0A7Y5ML97-F1
#
_cell.length_a   1.000
_cell.length_b   1.000
_cell.length_c   1.000
_cell.angle_alpha   90.00
_cell.angle_beta   90.00
_cell.angle_gamma   90.00
#
_symmetry.space_group_name_H-M   'P 1'
#
loop_
_entity.id
_entity.type
_entity.pdbx_description
1 polymer ?
#
loop_
_entity_poly.entity_id
_entity_poly.type
_entity_poly.pdbx_seq_one_letter_code
_entity_poly.pdbx_strand_id
1 'polypeptide(L)' 'MRTPVSVIVSQIAHGASVEEILDGYPDLVREDIQQAIEYAAWLSQEQGVSV' A
#
# COMPACT_ATOMS: atom_id res chain seq x y z
N MET A 1 11.55 -9.30 2.99
CA MET A 1 10.39 -8.55 3.55
C MET A 1 9.09 -9.23 3.12
N ARG A 2 8.09 -9.31 4.00
CA ARG A 2 6.83 -10.06 3.80
C ARG A 2 5.59 -9.25 4.21
N THR A 3 5.66 -7.92 4.30
CA THR A 3 4.46 -7.09 4.54
C THR A 3 3.57 -7.15 3.30
N PRO A 4 2.34 -7.68 3.39
CA PRO A 4 1.46 -7.75 2.24
C PRO A 4 1.05 -6.35 1.76
N VAL A 5 0.93 -6.16 0.45
CA VAL A 5 0.42 -4.91 -0.13
C VAL A 5 -0.95 -4.53 0.45
N SER A 6 -1.80 -5.52 0.73
CA SER A 6 -3.12 -5.29 1.33
C SER A 6 -3.07 -4.61 2.69
N VAL A 7 -2.02 -4.83 3.48
CA VAL A 7 -1.84 -4.18 4.79
C VAL A 7 -1.56 -2.69 4.61
N ILE A 8 -0.65 -2.35 3.70
CA ILE A 8 -0.30 -0.95 3.40
C ILE A 8 -1.52 -0.19 2.89
N VAL A 9 -2.24 -0.77 1.92
CA VAL A 9 -3.46 -0.17 1.35
C VAL A 9 -4.55 -0.02 2.41
N SER A 10 -4.71 -1.00 3.30
CA SER A 10 -5.67 -0.93 4.40
C SER A 10 -5.34 0.23 5.35
N GLN A 11 -4.09 0.38 5.76
CA GLN A 11 -3.70 1.47 6.68
C GLN A 11 -3.97 2.84 6.06
N ILE A 12 -3.62 3.02 4.78
CA ILE A 12 -3.90 4.26 4.05
C ILE A 12 -5.41 4.51 3.96
N ALA A 13 -6.21 3.47 3.68
CA ALA A 13 -7.67 3.58 3.62
C ALA A 13 -8.29 3.99 4.98
N HIS A 14 -7.65 3.64 6.10
CA HIS A 14 -8.03 4.08 7.44
C HIS A 14 -7.47 5.46 7.81
N GLY A 15 -6.77 6.14 6.90
CA GLY A 15 -6.25 7.50 7.08
C GLY A 15 -4.85 7.57 7.71
N ALA A 16 -4.13 6.45 7.82
CA ALA A 16 -2.75 6.48 8.30
C ALA A 16 -1.84 7.23 7.33
N SER A 17 -0.96 8.08 7.87
CA SER A 17 0.12 8.72 7.13
C SER A 17 1.23 7.71 6.79
N VAL A 18 2.06 8.07 5.81
CA VAL A 18 3.22 7.25 5.42
C VAL A 18 4.17 7.07 6.60
N GLU A 19 4.36 8.11 7.40
CA GLU A 19 5.23 8.13 8.57
C GLU A 19 4.73 7.16 9.66
N GLU A 20 3.42 7.14 9.95
CA GLU A 20 2.83 6.19 10.89
C GLU A 20 2.96 4.73 10.43
N ILE A 21 2.88 4.48 9.11
CA ILE A 21 3.09 3.15 8.54
C ILE A 21 4.54 2.73 8.70
N LEU A 22 5.50 3.62 8.43
CA LEU A 22 6.93 3.32 8.58
C LEU A 22 7.31 3.06 10.05
N ASP A 23 6.71 3.77 10.99
CA ASP A 23 6.92 3.53 12.43
C ASP A 23 6.41 2.15 12.87
N GLY A 24 5.26 1.71 12.35
CA GLY A 24 4.68 0.40 12.63
C GLY A 24 5.40 -0.79 11.98
N TYR A 25 6.23 -0.54 10.95
CA TYR A 25 6.94 -1.57 10.20
C TYR A 25 8.40 -1.13 9.96
N PRO A 26 9.32 -1.38 10.92
CA PRO A 26 10.71 -0.89 10.85
C PRO A 26 11.52 -1.38 9.64
N ASP A 27 11.08 -2.49 9.03
CA ASP A 27 11.71 -3.04 7.85
C ASP A 27 11.24 -2.38 6.54
N LEU A 28 10.14 -1.62 6.55
CA LEU A 28 9.63 -0.92 5.36
C LEU A 28 10.45 0.33 5.09
N VAL A 29 10.70 0.58 3.81
CA VAL A 29 11.15 1.88 3.32
C VAL A 29 10.03 2.59 2.56
N ARG A 30 10.20 3.89 2.32
CA ARG A 30 9.18 4.71 1.64
C ARG A 30 8.88 4.18 0.24
N GLU A 31 9.89 3.66 -0.43
CA GLU A 31 9.81 3.06 -1.77
C GLU A 31 8.90 1.83 -1.80
N ASP A 32 8.83 1.03 -0.73
CA ASP A 32 7.94 -0.13 -0.66
C ASP A 32 6.48 0.30 -0.60
N ILE A 33 6.20 1.38 0.14
CA ILE A 33 4.85 1.96 0.24
C ILE A 33 4.42 2.50 -1.12
N GLN A 34 5.32 3.19 -1.82
CA GLN A 34 5.05 3.68 -3.17
C GLN A 34 4.77 2.54 -4.14
N GLN A 35 5.62 1.50 -4.17
CA GLN A 35 5.40 0.33 -5.03
C GLN A 35 4.10 -0.41 -4.69
N ALA A 36 3.74 -0.49 -3.41
CA ALA A 36 2.49 -1.12 -2.98
C ALA A 36 1.26 -0.35 -3.52
N ILE A 37 1.28 0.98 -3.48
CA ILE A 37 0.21 1.83 -4.01
C ILE A 37 0.14 1.72 -5.54
N GLU A 38 1.28 1.79 -6.22
CA GLU A 38 1.35 1.65 -7.69
C GLU A 38 0.81 0.28 -8.13
N TYR A 39 1.20 -0.79 -7.44
CA TYR A 39 0.71 -2.12 -7.71
C TYR A 39 -0.80 -2.25 -7.45
N ALA A 40 -1.31 -1.68 -6.35
CA ALA A 40 -2.75 -1.67 -6.06
C ALA A 40 -3.54 -0.88 -7.13
N ALA A 41 -3.01 0.25 -7.59
CA ALA A 41 -3.61 1.04 -8.66
C ALA A 41 -3.61 0.29 -10.00
N TRP A 42 -2.53 -0.41 -10.34
CA TRP A 42 -2.45 -1.25 -11.53
C TRP A 42 -3.44 -2.42 -11.48
N LEU A 43 -3.50 -3.15 -10.36
CA LEU A 43 -4.49 -4.22 -10.16
C LEU A 43 -5.93 -3.73 -10.30
N SER A 44 -6.22 -2.53 -9.79
CA SER A 44 -7.56 -1.93 -9.89
C SER A 44 -7.92 -1.54 -11.32
N GLN A 45 -6.93 -1.18 -12.14
CA GLN A 45 -7.12 -0.86 -13.55
C GLN A 45 -7.29 -2.12 -14.42
N GLU A 46 -6.53 -3.18 -14.15
CA GLU A 46 -6.67 -4.45 -14.86
C GLU A 46 -7.96 -5.20 -14.52
N GLN A 47 -8.43 -5.09 -13.28
CA GLN A 47 -9.72 -5.62 -12.86
C GLN A 47 -10.88 -4.64 -13.06
N GLY A 48 -10.71 -3.64 -13.94
CA GLY A 48 -11.78 -2.79 -14.42
C GLY A 48 -12.87 -3.59 -15.13
N VAL A 49 -13.71 -4.28 -14.36
CA VAL A 49 -15.13 -4.44 -14.70
C VAL A 49 -15.63 -3.02 -14.90
N SER A 50 -16.04 -2.73 -16.13
CA SER A 50 -16.81 -1.56 -16.48
C SER A 50 -17.91 -1.35 -15.44
N VAL A 51 -17.81 -0.27 -14.66
CA VAL A 51 -18.94 0.27 -13.92
C VAL A 51 -19.79 1.15 -14.81
#